data_AF-A0A969ZH19-F1
#
_entry.id   AF-A0A969ZH19-F1
#
_cell.length_a   1.000
_cell.length_b   1.000
_cell.length_c   1.000
_cell.angle_alpha   90.00
_cell.angle_beta   90.00
_cell.angle_gamma   90.00
#
_symmetry.space_group_name_H-M   'P 1'
#
loop_
_entity.id
_entity.type
_entity.pdbx_description
1 polymer ?
#
loop_
_entity_poly.entity_id
_entity_poly.type
_entity_poly.pdbx_seq_one_letter_code
_entity_poly.pdbx_strand_id
1 'polypeptide(L)' 'EPYLIQLGFIQKTPRGRKATRLAYQHMGIPYTDADNEQISLLDR' A
#
# COMPACT_ATOMS: atom_id res chain seq x y z
N GLU A 1 6.08 15.90 -0.31
CA GLU A 1 4.72 16.42 -0.02
C GLU A 1 3.84 15.29 0.53
N PRO A 2 2.99 15.52 1.57
CA PRO A 2 2.33 14.45 2.33
C PRO A 2 0.92 14.06 1.85
N TYR A 3 0.44 14.62 0.74
CA TYR A 3 -0.96 14.52 0.31
C TYR A 3 -1.46 13.07 0.12
N LEU A 4 -0.65 12.20 -0.50
CA LEU A 4 -1.02 10.79 -0.71
C LEU A 4 -1.10 9.98 0.60
N ILE A 5 -0.35 10.39 1.63
CA ILE A 5 -0.44 9.77 2.95
C ILE A 5 -1.71 10.25 3.67
N GLN A 6 -2.03 11.55 3.55
CA GLN A 6 -3.26 12.13 4.11
C GLN A 6 -4.52 11.54 3.48
N LEU A 7 -4.49 11.27 2.16
CA LEU A 7 -5.58 10.61 1.45
C LEU A 7 -5.68 9.10 1.72
N GLY A 8 -4.72 8.52 2.46
CA GLY A 8 -4.70 7.08 2.73
C GLY A 8 -4.33 6.22 1.51
N PHE A 9 -3.76 6.82 0.46
CA PHE A 9 -3.26 6.11 -0.71
C PHE A 9 -1.88 5.46 -0.46
N ILE A 10 -1.09 6.01 0.46
CA ILE A 10 0.22 5.48 0.83
C ILE A 10 0.28 5.19 2.32
N GLN A 11 0.62 3.96 2.70
CA GLN A 11 0.93 3.59 4.08
C GLN A 11 2.44 3.53 4.31
N LYS A 12 2.87 3.79 5.54
CA LYS A 12 4.25 3.58 5.99
C LYS A 12 4.41 2.13 6.43
N THR A 13 5.54 1.52 6.08
CA THR A 13 5.94 0.17 6.49
C THR A 13 7.41 0.23 6.95
N PRO A 14 7.91 -0.74 7.73
CA PRO A 14 9.31 -0.78 8.12
C PRO A 14 10.29 -0.77 6.93
N ARG A 15 9.83 -1.24 5.76
CA ARG A 15 10.63 -1.33 4.53
C ARG A 15 10.42 -0.16 3.55
N GLY A 16 9.60 0.83 3.90
CA GLY A 16 9.36 2.01 3.06
C GLY A 16 7.90 2.45 3.00
N ARG A 17 7.48 2.92 1.82
CA ARG A 17 6.12 3.39 1.55
C ARG A 17 5.43 2.40 0.62
N LYS A 18 4.18 2.07 0.90
CA LYS A 18 3.40 1.12 0.10
C LYS A 18 2.07 1.73 -0.31
N ALA A 19 1.66 1.48 -1.56
CA ALA A 19 0.33 1.86 -2.04
C ALA A 19 -0.75 0.98 -1.38
N THR A 20 -1.80 1.61 -0.89
CA THR A 20 -2.93 0.92 -0.27
C THR A 20 -3.91 0.45 -1.32
N ARG A 21 -4.81 -0.49 -0.99
CA ARG A 21 -5.91 -0.90 -1.87
C ARG A 21 -6.70 0.29 -2.44
N LEU A 22 -6.86 1.35 -1.65
CA LEU A 22 -7.54 2.58 -2.06
C LEU A 22 -6.82 3.26 -3.24
N ALA A 23 -5.49 3.27 -3.24
CA ALA A 23 -4.71 3.82 -4.34
C ALA A 23 -4.87 3.01 -5.63
N TYR A 24 -4.82 1.67 -5.51
CA TYR A 24 -5.04 0.78 -6.65
C TYR A 24 -6.43 0.95 -7.25
N GLN A 25 -7.46 1.05 -6.41
CA GLN A 25 -8.83 1.31 -6.84
C GLN A 25 -8.96 2.65 -7.57
N HIS A 26 -8.34 3.71 -7.05
CA HIS A 26 -8.35 5.03 -7.69
C HIS A 26 -7.60 5.04 -9.03
N MET A 27 -6.58 4.20 -9.17
CA MET A 27 -5.81 4.04 -10.41
C MET A 27 -6.45 3.04 -11.39
N GLY A 28 -7.53 2.36 -11.00
CA GLY A 28 -8.16 1.31 -11.82
C GLY A 28 -7.28 0.07 -12.03
N ILE A 29 -6.28 -0.12 -11.16
CA ILE A 29 -5.34 -1.25 -11.24
C ILE A 29 -5.87 -2.39 -10.36
N PRO A 30 -5.92 -3.64 -10.84
CA PRO A 30 -6.32 -4.78 -10.02
C PRO A 30 -5.35 -4.93 -8.83
N TYR A 31 -5.91 -4.91 -7.62
CA TYR A 31 -5.15 -5.15 -6.40
C TYR A 31 -5.04 -6.66 -6.17
N THR A 32 -3.83 -7.22 -6.29
CA THR A 32 -3.60 -8.67 -6.16
C THR A 32 -3.20 -9.04 -4.73
N ASP A 33 -3.67 -10.19 -4.23
CA ASP A 33 -3.34 -10.65 -2.87
C ASP A 33 -1.84 -10.96 -2.68
N ALA A 34 -1.11 -11.23 -3.77
CA ALA A 34 0.35 -11.37 -3.77
C ALA A 34 1.05 -10.10 -3.27
N ASP A 35 0.47 -8.91 -3.49
CA ASP A 35 0.97 -7.68 -2.92
C ASP A 35 0.83 -7.68 -1.40
N ASN A 36 -0.23 -8.27 -0.83
CA ASN A 36 -0.48 -8.31 0.61
C ASN A 36 0.44 -9.28 1.36
N GLU A 37 0.80 -10.42 0.76
CA GLU A 37 1.63 -11.44 1.40
C GLU A 37 3.04 -10.97 1.79
N GLN A 38 3.59 -9.98 1.06
CA GLN A 38 4.89 -9.40 1.41
C GLN A 38 4.89 -8.70 2.77
N ILE A 39 3.74 -8.26 3.30
CA ILE A 39 3.66 -7.63 4.63
C ILE A 39 3.71 -8.71 5.72
N SER A 40 2.96 -9.80 5.55
CA SER A 40 2.81 -10.83 6.58
C SER A 40 4.07 -11.65 6.84
N LEU A 41 4.91 -11.85 5.83
CA LEU A 41 6.12 -12.69 5.95
C LEU A 41 7.32 -11.95 6.55
N LEU A 42 7.24 -10.62 6.68
CA LEU A 42 8.36 -9.76 7.05
C LEU A 42 8.17 -9.02 8.40
N ASP A 43 6.97 -9.08 8.97
CA ASP A 43 6.64 -8.53 10.31
C ASP A 43 6.69 -9.60 11.43
N ARG A 44 7.50 -10.66 11.25
CA ARG A 44 7.73 -11.72 12.24
C ARG A 44 9.00 -11.50 13.06
#